data_AF-A0A8R2NM48-F1
#
_entry.id   AF-A0A8R2NM48-F1
#
_cell.length_a   1.000
_cell.length_b   1.000
_cell.length_c   1.000
_cell.angle_alpha   90.00
_cell.angle_beta   90.00
_cell.angle_gamma   90.00
#
_symmetry.space_group_name_H-M   'P 1'
#
loop_
_entity.id
_entity.type
_entity.pdbx_description
1 polymer ?
#
loop_
_entity_poly.entity_id
_entity_poly.type
_entity_poly.pdbx_seq_one_letter_code
_entity_poly.pdbx_strand_id
1 'polypeptide(L)'
;MLRAEELLGDGEKSWDESSLKTVQNGTTINRKAFEDLGKPKDEIPSDAAGFMAHVERDAKQRSEAKKKEIKRSDYLKTMGNFEYRKGNYEKALIYFNQAIDVRKDSCVLFTNRALTKINLGLMDEVVSDCDRALHLNDRSLNAVLYKAEALWELGDTRAAEDLLETALKTHSDQTKRIQDYRNKLSCSR
;
A
#
# COMPACT_ATOMS: atom_id res chain seq x y z
N MET A 1 17.22 0.84 30.28
CA MET A 1 15.87 0.26 30.08
C MET A 1 15.00 0.80 31.22
N LEU A 2 14.47 2.01 31.06
CA LEU A 2 13.58 2.61 32.05
C LEU A 2 12.28 1.81 32.06
N ARG A 3 11.85 1.39 33.25
CA ARG A 3 10.62 0.63 33.47
C ARG A 3 9.44 1.49 33.04
N ALA A 4 8.54 0.91 32.24
CA ALA A 4 7.32 1.58 31.75
C ALA A 4 6.40 2.12 32.87
N GLU A 5 6.69 1.77 34.12
CA GLU A 5 5.96 2.16 35.32
C GLU A 5 6.15 3.65 35.69
N GLU A 6 7.27 4.30 35.32
CA GLU A 6 7.52 5.72 35.68
C GLU A 6 6.75 6.75 34.83
N LEU A 7 6.14 6.35 33.71
CA LEU A 7 5.40 7.26 32.81
C LEU A 7 3.91 7.42 33.18
N LEU A 8 3.38 6.58 34.05
CA LEU A 8 1.97 6.56 34.42
C LEU A 8 1.83 6.96 35.88
N GLY A 9 1.94 8.26 36.15
CA GLY A 9 1.85 8.82 37.50
C GLY A 9 0.64 8.30 38.27
N ASP A 10 0.85 8.09 39.58
CA ASP A 10 -0.05 7.57 40.61
C ASP A 10 -1.32 8.42 40.83
N GLY A 11 -2.10 8.62 39.77
CA GLY A 11 -3.47 9.09 39.86
C GLY A 11 -4.37 7.88 39.86
N GLU A 12 -4.86 7.46 41.03
CA GLU A 12 -6.02 6.58 41.16
C GLU A 12 -7.21 7.23 40.44
N LYS A 13 -7.34 7.02 39.13
CA LYS A 13 -8.61 7.20 38.44
C LYS A 13 -9.47 6.01 38.85
N SER A 14 -10.31 6.22 39.85
CA SER A 14 -11.49 5.38 40.12
C SER A 14 -12.37 5.39 38.86
N TRP A 15 -12.16 4.42 37.98
CA TRP A 15 -13.04 4.18 36.84
C TRP A 15 -14.23 3.37 37.36
N ASP A 16 -15.34 4.06 37.64
CA ASP A 16 -16.62 3.40 37.83
C ASP A 16 -17.06 2.79 36.49
N GLU A 17 -16.65 1.54 36.23
CA GLU A 17 -17.04 0.80 35.02
C GLU A 17 -18.53 0.47 34.98
N SER A 18 -19.22 0.49 36.14
CA SER A 18 -20.62 0.08 36.25
C SER A 18 -21.56 1.05 35.53
N SER A 19 -21.19 2.33 35.44
CA SER A 19 -21.96 3.36 34.73
C SER A 19 -21.72 3.39 33.21
N LEU A 20 -20.72 2.66 32.71
CA LEU A 20 -20.33 2.66 31.30
C LEU A 20 -20.94 1.52 30.48
N LYS A 21 -21.30 0.41 31.13
CA LYS A 21 -21.76 -0.81 30.47
C LYS A 21 -23.21 -1.11 30.84
N THR A 22 -24.10 -1.17 29.85
CA THR A 22 -25.51 -1.55 30.04
C THR A 22 -25.85 -2.78 29.21
N VAL A 23 -26.65 -3.70 29.73
CA VAL A 23 -27.09 -4.89 28.98
C VAL A 23 -28.40 -4.55 28.25
N GLN A 24 -28.38 -4.62 26.93
CA GLN A 24 -29.58 -4.50 26.10
C GLN A 24 -29.73 -5.74 25.23
N ASN A 25 -30.88 -6.42 25.29
CA ASN A 25 -31.18 -7.64 24.54
C ASN A 25 -30.08 -8.74 24.62
N GLY A 26 -29.51 -8.94 25.81
CA GLY A 26 -28.46 -9.94 26.04
C GLY A 26 -27.05 -9.54 25.59
N THR A 27 -26.87 -8.33 25.05
CA THR A 27 -25.56 -7.80 24.64
C THR A 27 -25.12 -6.71 25.61
N THR A 28 -23.91 -6.83 26.16
CA THR A 28 -23.32 -5.78 27.01
C THR A 28 -22.73 -4.70 26.11
N ILE A 29 -23.34 -3.52 26.11
CA ILE A 29 -22.91 -2.38 25.28
C ILE A 29 -22.26 -1.30 26.13
N ASN A 30 -21.24 -0.63 25.59
CA ASN A 30 -20.67 0.58 26.18
C ASN A 30 -21.56 1.78 25.82
N ARG A 31 -22.26 2.34 26.80
CA ARG A 31 -23.24 3.40 26.62
C ARG A 31 -22.61 4.73 26.21
N LYS A 32 -21.49 5.13 26.85
CA LYS A 32 -20.79 6.38 26.50
C LYS A 32 -20.27 6.37 25.06
N ALA A 33 -19.77 5.22 24.60
CA ALA A 33 -19.31 5.08 23.22
C ALA A 33 -20.43 5.32 22.20
N PHE A 34 -21.70 5.05 22.56
CA PHE A 34 -22.86 5.32 21.71
C PHE A 34 -23.34 6.78 21.79
N GLU A 35 -23.20 7.42 22.95
CA GLU A 35 -23.49 8.84 23.14
C GLU A 35 -22.52 9.73 22.33
N ASP A 36 -21.26 9.32 22.23
CA ASP A 36 -20.20 10.02 21.47
C ASP A 36 -20.32 9.86 19.94
N LEU A 37 -21.03 8.83 19.44
CA LEU A 37 -21.12 8.53 18.01
C LEU A 37 -21.99 9.53 17.22
N GLY A 38 -22.66 10.47 17.89
CA GLY A 38 -23.60 11.38 17.25
C GLY A 38 -24.80 10.64 16.63
N LYS A 39 -25.81 11.38 16.19
CA LYS A 39 -26.93 10.77 15.46
C LYS A 39 -26.42 10.23 14.11
N PRO A 40 -26.84 9.03 13.67
CA PRO A 40 -26.53 8.57 12.32
C PRO A 40 -26.96 9.64 11.32
N LYS A 41 -26.05 10.02 10.41
CA LYS A 41 -26.25 11.14 9.47
C LYS A 41 -27.45 10.94 8.54
N ASP A 42 -27.84 9.68 8.32
CA ASP A 42 -29.01 9.28 7.55
C ASP A 42 -29.78 8.22 8.36
N GLU A 43 -31.10 8.41 8.52
CA GLU A 43 -31.97 7.38 9.09
C GLU A 43 -32.03 6.19 8.11
N ILE A 44 -31.51 5.04 8.53
CA ILE A 44 -31.56 3.81 7.73
C ILE A 44 -33.03 3.34 7.69
N PRO A 45 -33.66 3.24 6.51
CA PRO A 45 -35.06 2.82 6.43
C PRO A 45 -35.25 1.41 7.01
N SER A 46 -36.36 1.20 7.74
CA SER A 46 -36.68 -0.09 8.38
C SER A 46 -37.38 -1.07 7.44
N ASP A 47 -37.92 -0.59 6.32
CA ASP A 47 -38.50 -1.41 5.27
C ASP A 47 -37.42 -1.98 4.36
N ALA A 48 -37.63 -3.21 3.88
CA ALA A 48 -36.65 -3.89 3.04
C ALA A 48 -36.34 -3.12 1.73
N ALA A 49 -37.34 -2.46 1.14
CA ALA A 49 -37.17 -1.68 -0.08
C ALA A 49 -36.33 -0.41 0.16
N GLY A 50 -36.63 0.34 1.21
CA GLY A 50 -35.87 1.51 1.64
C GLY A 50 -34.43 1.17 2.03
N PHE A 51 -34.21 0.06 2.74
CA PHE A 51 -32.87 -0.41 3.07
C PHE A 51 -32.05 -0.71 1.80
N MET A 52 -32.61 -1.44 0.84
CA MET A 52 -31.94 -1.75 -0.42
C MET A 52 -31.61 -0.49 -1.22
N ALA A 53 -32.54 0.47 -1.30
CA ALA A 53 -32.31 1.75 -1.96
C ALA A 53 -31.21 2.59 -1.28
N HIS A 54 -31.13 2.54 0.06
CA HIS A 54 -30.06 3.19 0.83
C HIS A 54 -28.69 2.54 0.55
N VAL A 55 -28.60 1.20 0.58
CA VAL A 55 -27.37 0.46 0.26
C VAL A 55 -26.91 0.73 -1.16
N GLU A 56 -27.82 0.76 -2.13
CA GLU A 56 -27.48 1.07 -3.52
C GLU A 56 -26.92 2.49 -3.67
N ARG A 57 -27.53 3.48 -3.00
CA ARG A 57 -27.05 4.86 -2.99
C ARG A 57 -25.65 4.98 -2.39
N ASP A 58 -25.42 4.38 -1.24
CA ASP A 58 -24.11 4.35 -0.58
C ASP A 58 -23.06 3.63 -1.44
N ALA A 59 -23.39 2.47 -2.02
CA ALA A 59 -22.51 1.75 -2.94
C ALA A 59 -22.13 2.60 -4.17
N LYS A 60 -23.10 3.33 -4.74
CA LYS A 60 -22.86 4.25 -5.86
C LYS A 60 -21.94 5.39 -5.44
N GLN A 61 -22.17 6.02 -4.29
CA GLN A 61 -21.32 7.10 -3.77
C GLN A 61 -19.89 6.63 -3.54
N ARG A 62 -19.70 5.45 -2.92
CA ARG A 62 -18.37 4.85 -2.73
C ARG A 62 -17.68 4.54 -4.06
N SER A 63 -18.42 4.02 -5.03
CA SER A 63 -17.89 3.77 -6.38
C SER A 63 -17.44 5.05 -7.07
N GLU A 64 -18.24 6.11 -7.00
CA GLU A 64 -17.91 7.43 -7.56
C GLU A 64 -16.71 8.08 -6.87
N ALA A 65 -16.64 8.00 -5.53
CA ALA A 65 -15.49 8.46 -4.76
C ALA A 65 -14.22 7.72 -5.18
N LYS A 66 -14.27 6.38 -5.24
CA LYS A 66 -13.15 5.55 -5.70
C LYS A 66 -12.72 5.91 -7.12
N LYS A 67 -13.66 6.15 -8.04
CA LYS A 67 -13.34 6.60 -9.41
C LYS A 67 -12.60 7.94 -9.42
N LYS A 68 -12.99 8.89 -8.56
CA LYS A 68 -12.28 10.19 -8.44
C LYS A 68 -10.87 9.99 -7.89
N GLU A 69 -10.69 9.16 -6.89
CA GLU A 69 -9.38 8.82 -6.31
C GLU A 69 -8.47 8.13 -7.34
N ILE A 70 -9.00 7.16 -8.09
CA ILE A 70 -8.25 6.49 -9.17
C ILE A 70 -7.79 7.53 -10.20
N LYS A 71 -8.68 8.42 -10.66
CA LYS A 71 -8.31 9.48 -11.61
C LYS A 71 -7.21 10.40 -11.05
N ARG A 72 -7.30 10.78 -9.78
CA ARG A 72 -6.28 11.60 -9.11
C ARG A 72 -4.94 10.87 -9.04
N SER A 73 -4.94 9.59 -8.64
CA SER A 73 -3.75 8.76 -8.59
C SER A 73 -3.11 8.59 -9.98
N ASP A 74 -3.91 8.38 -11.03
CA ASP A 74 -3.41 8.24 -12.40
C ASP A 74 -2.83 9.54 -12.96
N TYR A 75 -3.39 10.69 -12.59
CA TYR A 75 -2.80 11.98 -12.91
C TYR A 75 -1.42 12.15 -12.25
N LEU A 76 -1.31 11.86 -10.94
CA LEU A 76 -0.05 11.92 -10.21
C LEU A 76 1.00 10.96 -10.77
N LYS A 77 0.60 9.73 -11.12
CA LYS A 77 1.45 8.76 -11.83
C LYS A 77 1.99 9.32 -13.14
N THR A 78 1.15 10.02 -13.90
CA THR A 78 1.54 10.61 -15.19
C THR A 78 2.55 11.73 -14.99
N MET A 79 2.36 12.56 -13.97
CA MET A 79 3.34 13.60 -13.58
C MET A 79 4.67 12.99 -13.12
N GLY A 80 4.63 11.93 -12.32
CA GLY A 80 5.82 11.19 -11.89
C GLY A 80 6.59 10.60 -13.09
N ASN A 81 5.88 9.98 -14.04
CA ASN A 81 6.49 9.47 -15.27
C ASN A 81 7.11 10.58 -16.12
N PHE A 82 6.49 11.75 -16.16
CA PHE A 82 7.00 12.91 -16.90
C PHE A 82 8.30 13.44 -16.29
N GLU A 83 8.35 13.63 -14.97
CA GLU A 83 9.59 14.05 -14.28
C GLU A 83 10.68 12.97 -14.35
N TYR A 84 10.32 11.68 -14.27
CA TYR A 84 11.25 10.57 -14.46
C TYR A 84 11.93 10.64 -15.83
N ARG A 85 11.16 10.88 -16.90
CA ARG A 85 11.70 11.02 -18.27
C ARG A 85 12.60 12.23 -18.44
N LYS A 86 12.45 13.25 -17.60
CA LYS A 86 13.36 14.42 -17.56
C LYS A 86 14.64 14.17 -16.77
N GLY A 87 14.77 13.02 -16.09
CA GLY A 87 15.87 12.73 -15.17
C GLY A 87 15.70 13.37 -13.79
N ASN A 88 14.56 14.00 -13.51
CA ASN A 88 14.28 14.61 -12.21
C ASN A 88 13.75 13.56 -11.22
N TYR A 89 14.59 12.60 -10.84
CA TYR A 89 14.17 11.42 -10.08
C TYR A 89 13.61 11.77 -8.69
N GLU A 90 14.15 12.78 -8.00
CA GLU A 90 13.61 13.24 -6.70
C GLU A 90 12.17 13.76 -6.82
N LYS A 91 11.89 14.55 -7.87
CA LYS A 91 10.52 15.06 -8.13
C LYS A 91 9.59 13.92 -8.53
N ALA A 92 10.07 12.99 -9.35
CA ALA A 92 9.30 11.81 -9.72
C ALA A 92 8.91 10.99 -8.49
N LEU A 93 9.84 10.81 -7.54
CA LEU A 93 9.61 10.10 -6.29
C LEU A 93 8.50 10.75 -5.45
N ILE A 94 8.48 12.09 -5.35
CA ILE A 94 7.41 12.83 -4.66
C ILE A 94 6.04 12.53 -5.29
N TYR A 95 5.93 12.59 -6.63
CA TYR A 95 4.67 12.30 -7.31
C TYR A 95 4.23 10.85 -7.14
N PHE A 96 5.16 9.88 -7.18
CA PHE A 96 4.82 8.48 -6.94
C PHE A 96 4.38 8.22 -5.49
N ASN A 97 5.02 8.87 -4.51
CA ASN A 97 4.57 8.80 -3.11
C ASN A 97 3.14 9.31 -2.95
N GLN A 98 2.84 10.50 -3.50
CA GLN A 98 1.47 11.05 -3.47
C GLN A 98 0.47 10.14 -4.20
N ALA A 99 0.87 9.53 -5.33
CA ALA A 99 0.01 8.61 -6.06
C ALA A 99 -0.32 7.35 -5.24
N ILE A 100 0.64 6.84 -4.47
CA ILE A 100 0.50 5.68 -3.58
C ILE A 100 -0.35 6.02 -2.35
N ASP A 101 -0.19 7.23 -1.79
CA ASP A 101 -1.01 7.69 -0.68
C ASP A 101 -2.50 7.73 -1.03
N VAL A 102 -2.81 8.12 -2.28
CA VAL A 102 -4.18 8.05 -2.83
C VAL A 102 -4.59 6.60 -3.16
N ARG A 103 -3.66 5.78 -3.66
CA ARG A 103 -3.97 4.43 -4.15
C ARG A 103 -2.89 3.41 -3.83
N LYS A 104 -3.13 2.61 -2.80
CA LYS A 104 -2.20 1.59 -2.28
C LYS A 104 -2.34 0.21 -2.94
N ASP A 105 -3.30 0.03 -3.84
CA ASP A 105 -3.65 -1.24 -4.50
C ASP A 105 -3.06 -1.35 -5.92
N SER A 106 -2.09 -0.52 -6.29
CA SER A 106 -1.52 -0.52 -7.64
C SER A 106 -0.07 -1.00 -7.70
N CYS A 107 0.13 -2.22 -8.25
CA CYS A 107 1.47 -2.76 -8.53
C CYS A 107 2.33 -1.79 -9.36
N VAL A 108 1.75 -1.15 -10.39
CA VAL A 108 2.48 -0.23 -11.29
C VAL A 108 3.09 0.97 -10.56
N LEU A 109 2.40 1.50 -9.53
CA LEU A 109 2.94 2.64 -8.78
C LEU A 109 4.17 2.24 -7.98
N PHE A 110 4.14 1.06 -7.34
CA PHE A 110 5.29 0.53 -6.62
C PHE A 110 6.45 0.20 -7.55
N THR A 111 6.20 -0.39 -8.73
CA THR A 111 7.28 -0.66 -9.69
C THR A 111 7.89 0.62 -10.27
N ASN A 112 7.09 1.66 -10.51
CA ASN A 112 7.61 2.94 -11.01
C ASN A 112 8.41 3.68 -9.93
N ARG A 113 7.96 3.60 -8.66
CA ARG A 113 8.72 4.12 -7.53
C ARG A 113 10.02 3.36 -7.33
N ALA A 114 9.99 2.03 -7.36
CA ALA A 114 11.17 1.17 -7.29
C ALA A 114 12.19 1.55 -8.36
N LEU A 115 11.77 1.66 -9.62
CA LEU A 115 12.67 2.10 -10.70
C LEU A 115 13.26 3.49 -10.43
N THR A 116 12.45 4.43 -9.92
CA THR A 116 12.93 5.78 -9.57
C THR A 116 13.99 5.72 -8.46
N LYS A 117 13.78 4.86 -7.44
CA LYS A 117 14.71 4.64 -6.34
C LYS A 117 16.01 3.96 -6.77
N ILE A 118 15.96 3.03 -7.74
CA ILE A 118 17.16 2.45 -8.37
C ILE A 118 18.03 3.56 -8.95
N ASN A 119 17.43 4.51 -9.70
CA ASN A 119 18.16 5.64 -10.28
C ASN A 119 18.71 6.63 -9.22
N LEU A 120 18.15 6.62 -8.01
CA LEU A 120 18.62 7.40 -6.87
C LEU A 120 19.63 6.64 -5.99
N GLY A 121 19.92 5.36 -6.28
CA GLY A 121 20.83 4.54 -5.47
C GLY A 121 20.22 3.99 -4.17
N LEU A 122 18.91 4.10 -3.96
CA LEU A 122 18.23 3.73 -2.72
C LEU A 122 17.83 2.24 -2.70
N MET A 123 18.80 1.33 -2.78
CA MET A 123 18.57 -0.10 -3.06
C MET A 123 17.79 -0.83 -1.95
N ASP A 124 18.02 -0.51 -0.67
CA ASP A 124 17.27 -1.12 0.45
C ASP A 124 15.75 -0.90 0.32
N GLU A 125 15.36 0.32 -0.09
CA GLU A 125 13.96 0.68 -0.25
C GLU A 125 13.33 0.07 -1.51
N VAL A 126 14.14 -0.25 -2.53
CA VAL A 126 13.67 -0.90 -3.77
C VAL A 126 13.14 -2.29 -3.46
N VAL A 127 13.82 -3.04 -2.59
CA VAL A 127 13.40 -4.39 -2.19
C VAL A 127 12.00 -4.36 -1.59
N SER A 128 11.76 -3.44 -0.64
CA SER A 128 10.44 -3.27 -0.01
C SER A 128 9.34 -2.89 -1.00
N ASP A 129 9.64 -2.00 -1.96
CA ASP A 129 8.68 -1.62 -3.00
C ASP A 129 8.37 -2.78 -3.95
N CYS A 130 9.38 -3.57 -4.31
CA CYS A 130 9.19 -4.73 -5.17
C CYS A 130 8.40 -5.84 -4.45
N ASP A 131 8.65 -6.07 -3.16
CA ASP A 131 7.86 -7.00 -2.35
C ASP A 131 6.39 -6.58 -2.32
N ARG A 132 6.13 -5.30 -2.08
CA ARG A 132 4.76 -4.77 -2.12
C ARG A 132 4.13 -4.92 -3.51
N ALA A 133 4.89 -4.70 -4.56
CA ALA A 133 4.42 -4.89 -5.94
C ALA A 133 4.09 -6.35 -6.25
N LEU A 134 4.91 -7.31 -5.78
CA LEU A 134 4.70 -8.75 -5.96
C LEU A 134 3.53 -9.27 -5.11
N HIS A 135 3.29 -8.70 -3.93
CA HIS A 135 2.08 -8.99 -3.16
C HIS A 135 0.79 -8.56 -3.87
N LEU A 136 0.84 -7.51 -4.69
CA LEU A 136 -0.31 -7.03 -5.47
C LEU A 136 -0.45 -7.75 -6.81
N ASN A 137 0.67 -8.11 -7.43
CA ASN A 137 0.72 -8.88 -8.68
C ASN A 137 1.97 -9.75 -8.68
N ASP A 138 1.78 -11.02 -8.37
CA ASP A 138 2.81 -12.06 -8.28
C ASP A 138 3.53 -12.30 -9.62
N ARG A 139 2.88 -11.99 -10.74
CA ARG A 139 3.41 -12.12 -12.11
C ARG A 139 4.04 -10.85 -12.65
N SER A 140 4.35 -9.87 -11.80
CA SER A 140 4.99 -8.63 -12.23
C SER A 140 6.47 -8.85 -12.52
N LEU A 141 6.82 -9.08 -13.79
CA LEU A 141 8.22 -9.25 -14.19
C LEU A 141 9.09 -8.05 -13.80
N ASN A 142 8.57 -6.82 -13.94
CA ASN A 142 9.29 -5.61 -13.55
C ASN A 142 9.68 -5.64 -12.06
N ALA A 143 8.76 -6.05 -11.18
CA ALA A 143 9.05 -6.13 -9.75
C ALA A 143 10.12 -7.19 -9.45
N VAL A 144 10.09 -8.34 -10.12
CA VAL A 144 11.13 -9.37 -9.97
C VAL A 144 12.50 -8.87 -10.43
N LEU A 145 12.56 -8.25 -11.62
CA LEU A 145 13.82 -7.74 -12.17
C LEU A 145 14.42 -6.62 -11.31
N TYR A 146 13.60 -5.66 -10.87
CA TYR A 146 14.05 -4.57 -10.00
C TYR A 146 14.50 -5.07 -8.62
N LYS A 147 13.82 -6.09 -8.07
CA LYS A 147 14.26 -6.75 -6.83
C LYS A 147 15.60 -7.45 -7.02
N ALA A 148 15.79 -8.16 -8.14
CA ALA A 148 17.04 -8.84 -8.45
C ALA A 148 18.19 -7.83 -8.61
N GLU A 149 17.98 -6.69 -9.26
CA GLU A 149 18.98 -5.60 -9.34
C GLU A 149 19.33 -5.07 -7.95
N ALA A 150 18.33 -4.76 -7.12
CA ALA A 150 18.57 -4.26 -5.78
C ALA A 150 19.36 -5.27 -4.92
N LEU A 151 18.99 -6.56 -4.95
CA LEU A 151 19.71 -7.60 -4.21
C LEU A 151 21.15 -7.78 -4.72
N TRP A 152 21.36 -7.66 -6.02
CA TRP A 152 22.69 -7.74 -6.62
C TRP A 152 23.60 -6.61 -6.11
N GLU A 153 23.09 -5.37 -6.11
CA GLU A 153 23.80 -4.19 -5.62
C GLU A 153 24.03 -4.23 -4.10
N LEU A 154 23.11 -4.82 -3.34
CA LEU A 154 23.28 -5.04 -1.90
C LEU A 154 24.26 -6.18 -1.56
N GLY A 155 24.74 -6.93 -2.57
CA GLY A 155 25.71 -8.02 -2.42
C GLY A 155 25.12 -9.41 -2.28
N ASP A 156 23.79 -9.54 -2.21
CA ASP A 156 23.07 -10.81 -2.17
C ASP A 156 22.86 -11.40 -3.58
N THR A 157 23.96 -11.57 -4.32
CA THR A 157 23.97 -12.05 -5.71
C THR A 157 23.32 -13.43 -5.86
N ARG A 158 23.44 -14.31 -4.86
CA ARG A 158 22.80 -15.63 -4.86
C ARG A 158 21.29 -15.51 -4.90
N ALA A 159 20.71 -14.66 -4.05
CA ALA A 159 19.26 -14.46 -4.01
C ALA A 159 18.75 -13.80 -5.30
N ALA A 160 19.54 -12.89 -5.89
CA ALA A 160 19.22 -12.29 -7.18
C ALA A 160 19.19 -13.33 -8.32
N GLU A 161 20.18 -14.24 -8.38
CA GLU A 161 20.23 -15.31 -9.38
C GLU A 161 19.07 -16.30 -9.23
N ASP A 162 18.78 -16.73 -7.99
CA ASP A 162 17.64 -17.61 -7.70
C ASP A 162 16.32 -16.96 -8.17
N LEU A 163 16.14 -15.66 -7.95
CA LEU A 163 14.97 -14.91 -8.45
C LEU A 163 14.91 -14.87 -9.98
N LEU A 164 16.02 -14.61 -10.66
CA LEU A 164 16.07 -14.60 -12.13
C LEU A 164 15.78 -15.99 -12.72
N GLU A 165 16.25 -17.06 -12.09
CA GLU A 165 15.91 -18.43 -12.49
C GLU A 165 14.42 -18.73 -12.32
N THR A 166 13.81 -18.28 -11.22
CA THR A 166 12.36 -18.42 -11.05
C THR A 166 11.59 -17.61 -12.10
N ALA A 167 12.06 -16.42 -12.44
CA ALA A 167 11.47 -15.58 -13.49
C ALA A 167 11.53 -16.25 -14.87
N LEU A 168 12.64 -16.93 -15.20
CA LEU A 168 12.77 -17.69 -16.45
C LEU A 168 11.76 -18.84 -16.56
N LYS A 169 11.44 -19.48 -15.43
CA LYS A 169 10.45 -20.56 -15.38
C LYS A 169 9.01 -20.05 -15.49
N THR A 170 8.70 -18.91 -14.87
CA THR A 170 7.34 -18.35 -14.85
C THR A 170 7.01 -17.52 -16.11
N HIS A 171 7.99 -16.82 -16.67
CA HIS A 171 7.85 -15.91 -17.81
C HIS A 171 8.63 -16.42 -19.03
N SER A 172 8.29 -17.63 -19.49
CA SER A 172 8.95 -18.25 -20.65
C SER A 172 8.86 -17.40 -21.93
N ASP A 173 7.83 -16.56 -22.04
CA ASP A 173 7.62 -15.61 -23.13
C ASP A 173 8.64 -14.46 -23.15
N GLN A 174 9.19 -14.08 -21.99
CA GLN A 174 10.09 -12.93 -21.84
C GLN A 174 11.54 -13.34 -21.50
N THR A 175 11.90 -14.58 -21.81
CA THR A 175 13.24 -15.15 -21.58
C THR A 175 14.38 -14.23 -22.04
N LYS A 176 14.29 -13.66 -23.25
CA LYS A 176 15.33 -12.75 -23.78
C LYS A 176 15.55 -11.55 -22.87
N ARG A 177 14.46 -10.91 -22.45
CA ARG A 177 14.49 -9.72 -21.60
C ARG A 177 15.12 -10.02 -20.24
N ILE A 178 14.85 -11.20 -19.68
CA ILE A 178 15.43 -11.63 -18.40
C ILE A 178 16.93 -11.88 -18.56
N GLN A 179 17.36 -12.53 -19.64
CA GLN A 179 18.78 -12.77 -19.91
C GLN A 179 19.55 -11.48 -20.19
N ASP A 180 18.97 -10.55 -20.95
CA ASP A 180 19.56 -9.22 -21.17
C ASP A 180 19.77 -8.49 -19.84
N TYR A 181 18.80 -8.60 -18.93
CA TYR A 181 18.90 -8.03 -17.59
C TYR A 181 19.99 -8.69 -16.75
N ARG A 182 20.05 -10.03 -16.77
CA ARG A 182 21.09 -10.81 -16.09
C ARG A 182 22.49 -10.42 -16.58
N ASN A 183 22.67 -10.28 -17.88
CA ASN A 183 23.93 -9.85 -18.50
C ASN A 183 24.29 -8.41 -18.12
N LYS A 184 23.31 -7.52 -17.98
CA LYS A 184 23.54 -6.15 -17.50
C LYS A 184 24.12 -6.16 -16.07
N LEU A 185 23.55 -6.97 -15.18
CA LEU A 185 24.00 -7.06 -13.78
C LEU A 185 25.42 -7.63 -13.66
N SER A 186 25.74 -8.65 -14.46
CA SER A 186 27.08 -9.26 -14.45
C SER A 186 28.18 -8.36 -15.03
N CYS A 187 27.85 -7.51 -16.01
CA CYS A 187 28.78 -6.55 -16.61
C CYS A 187 29.02 -5.27 -15.77
N SER A 188 28.27 -5.04 -14.69
CA SER A 188 28.38 -3.83 -13.87
C SER A 188 29.52 -3.88 -12.82
N ARG A 189 30.47 -4.82 -12.96
CA ARG A 189 31.71 -4.95 -12.15
C ARG A 189 32.92 -4.51 -12.93
#